data_AF-A0A962YFC3-F1
#
_entry.id   AF-A0A962YFC3-F1
#
_cell.length_a   1.000
_cell.length_b   1.000
_cell.length_c   1.000
_cell.angle_alpha   90.00
_cell.angle_beta   90.00
_cell.angle_gamma   90.00
#
_symmetry.space_group_name_H-M   'P 1'
#
loop_
_entity.id
_entity.type
_entity.pdbx_description
1 polymer ?
#
loop_
_entity_poly.entity_id
_entity_poly.type
_entity_poly.pdbx_seq_one_letter_code
_entity_poly.pdbx_strand_id
1 'polypeptide(L)'
;EPPDLAARLAELPATDALPRLIWLWNPAIELDPAVDPCPALSAWQLRCLQGQGDWDTLRRFNRPVLLRLASRDGTTRDVLLSRLERDSAELELAGQIIRYPLATLEALWTREYRLLWRPPVTETLLHPGSQGAAVTWLRRQLALATQQPVSEPLSDVFDNALREQVKAFQQANALDVDGLVGAHTMLLLSNLSPNPDTPLLAPQPLELAPASRDRSADQGNRRPAPADKESA
;
A
#
# COMPACT_ATOMS: atom_id res chain seq x y z
N GLU A 1 -2.77 23.00 18.76
CA GLU A 1 -2.37 21.69 19.30
C GLU A 1 -3.57 20.76 19.19
N PRO A 2 -3.44 19.56 18.63
CA PRO A 2 -4.58 18.65 18.54
C PRO A 2 -5.01 18.22 19.96
N PRO A 3 -6.29 17.90 20.17
CA PRO A 3 -6.77 17.46 21.48
C PRO A 3 -6.09 16.14 21.88
N ASP A 4 -5.83 15.95 23.18
CA ASP A 4 -5.17 14.75 23.70
C ASP A 4 -5.86 13.47 23.18
N LEU A 5 -5.16 12.76 22.30
CA LEU A 5 -5.70 11.58 21.64
C LEU A 5 -5.95 10.46 22.65
N ALA A 6 -5.09 10.28 23.65
CA ALA A 6 -5.25 9.21 24.63
C ALA A 6 -6.53 9.42 25.46
N ALA A 7 -6.77 10.65 25.91
CA ALA A 7 -8.00 11.02 26.62
C ALA A 7 -9.24 10.78 25.75
N ARG A 8 -9.19 11.20 24.46
CA ARG A 8 -10.31 10.97 23.54
C ARG A 8 -10.59 9.48 23.30
N LEU A 9 -9.56 8.65 23.14
CA LEU A 9 -9.74 7.21 22.92
C LEU A 9 -10.50 6.53 24.08
N ALA A 10 -10.24 6.96 25.32
CA ALA A 10 -10.92 6.45 26.50
C ALA A 10 -12.41 6.85 26.55
N GLU A 11 -12.76 8.03 26.02
CA GLU A 11 -14.14 8.53 25.96
C GLU A 11 -14.93 7.98 24.76
N LEU A 12 -14.26 7.46 23.73
CA LEU A 12 -14.95 6.91 22.56
C LEU A 12 -15.77 5.67 22.95
N PRO A 13 -17.02 5.57 22.48
CA PRO A 13 -17.78 4.34 22.60
C PRO A 13 -17.03 3.21 21.88
N ALA A 14 -17.28 1.97 22.31
CA ALA A 14 -16.76 0.77 21.65
C ALA A 14 -17.49 0.49 20.31
N THR A 15 -17.70 1.53 19.50
CA THR A 15 -18.35 1.42 18.20
C THR A 15 -17.35 0.98 17.15
N ASP A 16 -17.77 0.08 16.27
CA ASP A 16 -16.94 -0.37 15.16
C ASP A 16 -16.72 0.78 14.17
N ALA A 17 -15.46 1.04 13.81
CA ALA A 17 -15.09 2.02 12.78
C ALA A 17 -15.19 1.42 11.36
N LEU A 18 -15.38 0.10 11.24
CA LEU A 18 -15.51 -0.62 9.97
C LEU A 18 -16.67 -0.14 9.09
N PRO A 19 -17.89 0.15 9.60
CA PRO A 19 -18.96 0.71 8.77
C PRO A 19 -18.56 1.99 8.06
N ARG A 20 -17.75 2.85 8.72
CA ARG A 20 -17.24 4.07 8.11
C ARG A 20 -16.21 3.77 7.03
N LEU A 21 -15.32 2.80 7.26
CA LEU A 21 -14.37 2.34 6.24
C LEU A 21 -15.10 1.71 5.03
N ILE A 22 -16.18 0.95 5.25
CA ILE A 22 -17.02 0.39 4.18
C ILE A 22 -17.65 1.52 3.36
N TRP A 23 -18.19 2.54 4.03
CA TRP A 23 -18.80 3.68 3.36
C TRP A 23 -17.84 4.40 2.41
N LEU A 24 -16.54 4.50 2.75
CA LEU A 24 -15.52 5.09 1.86
C LEU A 24 -15.35 4.31 0.54
N TRP A 25 -15.63 3.01 0.55
CA TRP A 25 -15.52 2.16 -0.64
C TRP A 25 -16.81 2.15 -1.46
N ASN A 26 -17.96 2.11 -0.80
CA ASN A 26 -19.26 2.16 -1.44
C ASN A 26 -20.35 2.54 -0.41
N PRO A 27 -20.90 3.77 -0.47
CA PRO A 27 -21.97 4.22 0.41
C PRO A 27 -23.27 3.41 0.34
N ALA A 28 -23.47 2.63 -0.73
CA ALA A 28 -24.66 1.80 -0.92
C ALA A 28 -24.55 0.40 -0.29
N ILE A 29 -23.42 0.06 0.35
CA ILE A 29 -23.29 -1.20 1.08
C ILE A 29 -23.97 -1.05 2.43
N GLU A 30 -25.06 -1.79 2.60
CA GLU A 30 -25.74 -1.97 3.87
C GLU A 30 -25.53 -3.41 4.34
N LEU A 31 -24.91 -3.57 5.50
CA LEU A 31 -24.70 -4.89 6.12
C LEU A 31 -25.61 -5.04 7.33
N ASP A 32 -26.11 -6.26 7.52
CA ASP A 32 -26.78 -6.64 8.76
C ASP A 32 -25.78 -6.54 9.93
N PRO A 33 -26.08 -5.75 10.99
CA PRO A 33 -25.22 -5.64 12.17
C PRO A 33 -24.93 -6.98 12.87
N ALA A 34 -25.73 -8.02 12.62
CA ALA A 34 -25.55 -9.36 13.18
C ALA A 34 -24.54 -10.23 12.43
N VAL A 35 -24.10 -9.84 11.22
CA VAL A 35 -23.21 -10.61 10.36
C VAL A 35 -21.77 -10.09 10.48
N ASP A 36 -20.78 -10.99 10.46
CA ASP A 36 -19.38 -10.59 10.32
C ASP A 36 -19.17 -9.85 8.98
N PRO A 37 -18.81 -8.56 9.00
CA PRO A 37 -18.68 -7.78 7.78
C PRO A 37 -17.62 -8.32 6.81
N CYS A 38 -16.52 -8.88 7.33
CA CYS A 38 -15.37 -9.19 6.48
C CYS A 38 -15.63 -10.27 5.42
N PRO A 39 -16.30 -11.40 5.75
CA PRO A 39 -16.77 -12.35 4.74
C PRO A 39 -17.89 -11.79 3.85
N ALA A 40 -18.84 -11.04 4.42
CA ALA A 40 -20.01 -10.52 3.71
C ALA A 40 -19.63 -9.55 2.58
N LEU A 41 -18.57 -8.77 2.77
CA LEU A 41 -18.06 -7.80 1.79
C LEU A 41 -17.61 -8.42 0.45
N SER A 42 -17.41 -9.74 0.39
CA SER A 42 -17.08 -10.43 -0.86
C SER A 42 -18.15 -10.28 -1.95
N ALA A 43 -19.43 -10.07 -1.58
CA ALA A 43 -20.52 -9.81 -2.52
C ALA A 43 -20.32 -8.51 -3.33
N TRP A 44 -19.50 -7.59 -2.82
CA TRP A 44 -19.10 -6.34 -3.50
C TRP A 44 -17.64 -6.36 -3.97
N GLN A 45 -17.04 -7.56 -4.08
CA GLN A 45 -15.64 -7.78 -4.44
C GLN A 45 -14.65 -7.09 -3.48
N LEU A 46 -15.08 -6.76 -2.26
CA LEU A 46 -14.22 -6.21 -1.23
C LEU A 46 -13.75 -7.33 -0.30
N ARG A 47 -12.53 -7.20 0.19
CA ARG A 47 -11.97 -8.10 1.21
C ARG A 47 -11.31 -7.30 2.31
N CYS A 48 -11.44 -7.79 3.53
CA CYS A 48 -10.62 -7.32 4.63
C CYS A 48 -9.19 -7.86 4.48
N LEU A 49 -8.22 -7.00 4.75
CA LEU A 49 -6.83 -7.37 4.98
C LEU A 49 -6.42 -6.85 6.36
N GLN A 50 -5.90 -7.75 7.19
CA GLN A 50 -5.54 -7.48 8.58
C GLN A 50 -4.13 -7.98 8.84
N GLY A 51 -3.40 -7.31 9.72
CA GLY A 51 -2.04 -7.71 10.07
C GLY A 51 -1.35 -6.66 10.93
N GLN A 52 -0.03 -6.76 10.99
CA GLN A 52 0.83 -5.80 11.66
C GLN A 52 1.74 -5.10 10.64
N GLY A 53 2.09 -3.83 10.89
CA GLY A 53 2.93 -3.05 10.00
C GLY A 53 3.42 -1.73 10.60
N ASP A 54 4.05 -0.92 9.77
CA ASP A 54 4.53 0.43 10.08
C ASP A 54 3.92 1.47 9.13
N TRP A 55 4.26 2.76 9.33
CA TRP A 55 3.76 3.83 8.48
C TRP A 55 4.15 3.67 7.02
N ASP A 56 5.33 3.13 6.74
CA ASP A 56 5.80 2.93 5.37
C ASP A 56 5.02 1.81 4.67
N THR A 57 4.61 0.78 5.40
CA THR A 57 3.69 -0.26 4.93
C THR A 57 2.33 0.34 4.56
N LEU A 58 1.73 1.15 5.44
CA LEU A 58 0.45 1.80 5.16
C LEU A 58 0.52 2.77 3.98
N ARG A 59 1.64 3.50 3.87
CA ARG A 59 1.98 4.35 2.72
C ARG A 59 2.02 3.57 1.41
N ARG A 60 2.72 2.43 1.38
CA ARG A 60 2.78 1.55 0.20
C ARG A 60 1.42 0.97 -0.16
N PHE A 61 0.62 0.60 0.84
CA PHE A 61 -0.75 0.11 0.63
C PHE A 61 -1.65 1.19 0.06
N ASN A 62 -1.51 2.42 0.53
CA ASN A 62 -2.28 3.59 0.12
C ASN A 62 -3.79 3.30 0.14
N ARG A 63 -4.29 2.73 1.24
CA ARG A 63 -5.72 2.47 1.48
C ARG A 63 -6.13 3.03 2.83
N PRO A 64 -7.32 3.64 2.95
CA PRO A 64 -7.91 3.93 4.25
C PRO A 64 -7.92 2.69 5.13
N VAL A 65 -7.59 2.90 6.39
CA VAL A 65 -7.20 1.81 7.29
C VAL A 65 -7.67 2.11 8.69
N LEU A 66 -8.19 1.10 9.37
CA LEU A 66 -8.41 1.15 10.80
C LEU A 66 -7.10 0.83 11.50
N LEU A 67 -6.62 1.75 12.32
CA LEU A 67 -5.53 1.53 13.25
C LEU A 67 -6.08 1.08 14.58
N ARG A 68 -5.50 0.05 15.18
CA ARG A 68 -5.77 -0.28 16.58
C ARG A 68 -4.89 0.58 17.49
N LEU A 69 -5.49 1.55 18.16
CA LEU A 69 -4.80 2.44 19.10
C LEU A 69 -5.09 2.00 20.53
N ALA A 70 -4.07 1.98 21.37
CA ALA A 70 -4.15 1.69 22.80
C ALA A 70 -3.96 2.99 23.61
N SER A 71 -4.90 3.28 24.50
CA SER A 71 -4.78 4.33 25.50
C SER A 71 -3.88 3.87 26.67
N ARG A 72 -3.44 4.81 27.51
CA ARG A 72 -2.56 4.55 28.67
C ARG A 72 -3.18 3.63 29.72
N ASP A 73 -4.51 3.56 29.77
CA ASP A 73 -5.29 2.67 30.63
C ASP A 73 -5.42 1.25 30.05
N GLY A 74 -4.87 0.99 28.86
CA GLY A 74 -4.96 -0.29 28.16
C GLY A 74 -6.19 -0.42 27.27
N THR A 75 -7.09 0.57 27.23
CA THR A 75 -8.27 0.55 26.36
C THR A 75 -7.85 0.61 24.90
N THR A 76 -8.23 -0.38 24.10
CA THR A 76 -7.98 -0.40 22.66
C THR A 76 -9.20 0.05 21.85
N ARG A 77 -8.98 0.88 20.84
CA ARG A 77 -9.99 1.35 19.89
C ARG A 77 -9.47 1.26 18.46
N ASP A 78 -10.32 0.79 17.56
CA ASP A 78 -10.06 0.86 16.14
C ASP A 78 -10.48 2.26 15.63
N VAL A 79 -9.55 2.98 14.99
CA VAL A 79 -9.77 4.34 14.50
C VAL A 79 -9.43 4.41 13.03
N LEU A 80 -10.34 5.00 12.23
CA LEU A 80 -10.12 5.18 10.81
C LEU A 80 -9.08 6.27 10.56
N LEU A 81 -8.00 5.90 9.89
CA LEU A 81 -7.07 6.81 9.23
C LEU A 81 -7.52 6.98 7.77
N SER A 82 -7.91 8.20 7.42
CA SER A 82 -8.42 8.55 6.09
C SER A 82 -7.40 9.29 5.22
N ARG A 83 -6.37 9.91 5.83
CA ARG A 83 -5.28 10.57 5.11
C ARG A 83 -3.93 10.34 5.78
N LEU A 84 -2.88 10.10 4.99
CA LEU A 84 -1.51 9.92 5.48
C LEU A 84 -0.55 10.85 4.73
N GLU A 85 0.05 11.79 5.44
CA GLU A 85 1.07 12.71 4.93
C GLU A 85 2.48 12.26 5.39
N ARG A 86 3.49 13.12 5.23
CA ARG A 86 4.88 12.81 5.57
C ARG A 86 5.09 12.68 7.08
N ASP A 87 4.48 13.55 7.86
CA ASP A 87 4.68 13.68 9.31
C ASP A 87 3.37 13.81 10.09
N SER A 88 2.22 13.80 9.40
CA SER A 88 0.89 13.85 10.00
C SER A 88 -0.08 12.90 9.33
N ALA A 89 -1.17 12.59 10.02
CA ALA A 89 -2.29 11.82 9.51
C ALA A 89 -3.62 12.41 9.96
N GLU A 90 -4.67 12.19 9.18
CA GLU A 90 -6.03 12.57 9.53
C GLU A 90 -6.81 11.35 10.00
N LEU A 91 -7.34 11.42 11.22
CA LEU A 91 -8.15 10.39 11.85
C LEU A 91 -9.61 10.82 11.89
N GLU A 92 -10.50 9.89 11.59
CA GLU A 92 -11.94 10.06 11.76
C GLU A 92 -12.37 9.53 13.13
N LEU A 93 -12.78 10.45 14.01
CA LEU A 93 -13.06 10.21 15.43
C LEU A 93 -14.38 10.87 15.80
N ALA A 94 -15.38 10.09 16.18
CA ALA A 94 -16.73 10.57 16.53
C ALA A 94 -17.34 11.51 15.46
N GLY A 95 -17.17 11.18 14.18
CA GLY A 95 -17.67 11.96 13.06
C GLY A 95 -16.86 13.21 12.70
N GLN A 96 -15.73 13.46 13.37
CA GLN A 96 -14.82 14.56 13.06
C GLN A 96 -13.52 14.05 12.43
N ILE A 97 -13.02 14.76 11.43
CA ILE A 97 -11.69 14.55 10.87
C ILE A 97 -10.70 15.43 11.64
N ILE A 98 -9.74 14.83 12.34
CA ILE A 98 -8.74 15.55 13.11
C ILE A 98 -7.34 15.11 12.69
N ARG A 99 -6.47 16.11 12.47
CA ARG A 99 -5.07 15.91 12.10
C ARG A 99 -4.19 15.72 13.34
N TYR A 100 -3.36 14.68 13.33
CA TYR A 100 -2.39 14.35 14.38
C TYR A 100 -0.98 14.17 13.80
N PRO A 101 0.09 14.59 14.51
CA PRO A 101 1.46 14.21 14.17
C PRO A 101 1.65 12.70 14.25
N LEU A 102 2.42 12.11 13.32
CA LEU A 102 2.69 10.67 13.33
C LEU A 102 3.40 10.22 14.60
N ALA A 103 4.27 11.05 15.18
CA ALA A 103 4.93 10.74 16.45
C ALA A 103 3.93 10.54 17.61
N THR A 104 2.81 11.29 17.60
CA THR A 104 1.74 11.12 18.59
C THR A 104 1.02 9.78 18.39
N LEU A 105 0.76 9.40 17.13
CA LEU A 105 0.09 8.15 16.80
C LEU A 105 0.98 6.93 17.07
N GLU A 106 2.28 7.03 16.76
CA GLU A 106 3.28 5.98 16.96
C GLU A 106 3.33 5.50 18.41
N ALA A 107 3.16 6.42 19.37
CA ALA A 107 3.16 6.08 20.79
C ALA A 107 1.92 5.28 21.25
N LEU A 108 0.84 5.30 20.47
CA LEU A 108 -0.44 4.67 20.81
C LEU A 108 -0.77 3.47 19.91
N TRP A 109 -0.19 3.41 18.71
CA TRP A 109 -0.55 2.38 17.73
C TRP A 109 0.03 1.01 18.12
N THR A 110 -0.82 -0.01 18.20
CA THR A 110 -0.40 -1.39 18.50
C THR A 110 0.31 -2.09 17.34
N ARG A 111 0.56 -1.35 16.24
CA ARG A 111 1.02 -1.83 14.93
C ARG A 111 -0.02 -2.67 14.18
N GLU A 112 -1.14 -3.03 14.80
CA GLU A 112 -2.22 -3.75 14.13
C GLU A 112 -3.05 -2.80 13.26
N TYR A 113 -3.40 -3.30 12.08
CA TYR A 113 -4.25 -2.59 11.15
C TYR A 113 -5.32 -3.52 10.54
N ARG A 114 -6.41 -2.90 10.09
CA ARG A 114 -7.43 -3.52 9.24
C ARG A 114 -7.78 -2.57 8.12
N LEU A 115 -7.57 -2.99 6.87
CA LEU A 115 -7.98 -2.23 5.69
C LEU A 115 -8.97 -3.04 4.85
N LEU A 116 -9.67 -2.33 3.98
CA LEU A 116 -10.43 -2.94 2.89
C LEU A 116 -9.67 -2.75 1.59
N TRP A 117 -9.81 -3.71 0.70
CA TRP A 117 -9.29 -3.63 -0.66
C TRP A 117 -10.16 -4.42 -1.63
N ARG A 118 -10.04 -4.10 -2.93
CA ARG A 118 -10.70 -4.81 -4.02
C ARG A 118 -9.65 -5.66 -4.75
N PRO A 119 -9.65 -6.99 -4.58
CA PRO A 119 -8.73 -7.85 -5.31
C PRO A 119 -8.97 -7.75 -6.81
N PRO A 120 -7.90 -7.64 -7.61
CA PRO A 120 -8.00 -7.56 -9.06
C PRO A 120 -8.27 -8.93 -9.72
N VAL A 121 -8.08 -10.02 -8.97
CA VAL A 121 -8.29 -11.41 -9.38
C VAL A 121 -9.05 -12.17 -8.29
N THR A 122 -9.64 -13.31 -8.65
CA THR A 122 -10.46 -14.12 -7.73
C THR A 122 -9.63 -14.95 -6.75
N GLU A 123 -8.45 -15.36 -7.21
CA GLU A 123 -7.47 -16.18 -6.55
C GLU A 123 -6.89 -15.45 -5.33
N THR A 124 -6.69 -16.17 -4.24
CA THR A 124 -6.10 -15.62 -3.00
C THR A 124 -4.58 -15.73 -2.96
N LEU A 125 -4.03 -16.63 -3.77
CA LEU A 125 -2.61 -16.91 -3.86
C LEU A 125 -2.27 -17.33 -5.29
N LEU A 126 -1.26 -16.70 -5.89
CA LEU A 126 -0.62 -17.24 -7.09
C LEU A 126 0.76 -17.76 -6.74
N HIS A 127 1.09 -18.92 -7.26
CA HIS A 127 2.34 -19.64 -6.99
C HIS A 127 2.84 -20.29 -8.28
N PRO A 128 4.11 -20.77 -8.32
CA PRO A 128 4.58 -21.54 -9.46
C PRO A 128 3.63 -22.70 -9.81
N GLY A 129 3.24 -22.79 -11.08
CA GLY A 129 2.24 -23.74 -11.58
C GLY A 129 0.79 -23.23 -11.61
N SER A 130 0.47 -22.09 -11.00
CA SER A 130 -0.81 -21.40 -11.24
C SER A 130 -0.96 -21.06 -12.72
N GLN A 131 -2.21 -21.06 -13.22
CA GLN A 131 -2.50 -20.83 -14.64
C GLN A 131 -3.72 -19.92 -14.83
N GLY A 132 -3.78 -19.22 -15.96
CA GLY A 132 -4.98 -18.50 -16.43
C GLY A 132 -4.90 -16.97 -16.32
N ALA A 133 -6.08 -16.34 -16.30
CA ALA A 133 -6.22 -14.88 -16.38
C ALA A 133 -5.52 -14.13 -15.24
N ALA A 134 -5.47 -14.71 -14.03
CA ALA A 134 -4.76 -14.09 -12.91
C ALA A 134 -3.24 -14.00 -13.12
N VAL A 135 -2.65 -14.97 -13.83
CA VAL A 135 -1.23 -14.97 -14.17
C VAL A 135 -0.93 -13.95 -15.27
N THR A 136 -1.79 -13.85 -16.29
CA THR A 136 -1.61 -12.81 -17.32
C THR A 136 -1.78 -11.41 -16.74
N TRP A 137 -2.71 -11.22 -15.78
CA TRP A 137 -2.81 -9.99 -14.99
C TRP A 137 -1.50 -9.69 -14.24
N LEU A 138 -0.95 -10.67 -13.52
CA LEU A 138 0.31 -10.52 -12.76
C LEU A 138 1.46 -10.08 -13.67
N ARG A 139 1.63 -10.70 -14.84
CA ARG A 139 2.65 -10.34 -15.82
C ARG A 139 2.51 -8.90 -16.30
N ARG A 140 1.29 -8.44 -16.58
CA ARG A 140 1.02 -7.04 -16.97
C ARG A 140 1.41 -6.07 -15.85
N GLN A 141 1.06 -6.37 -14.60
CA GLN A 141 1.43 -5.50 -13.47
C GLN A 141 2.95 -5.43 -13.27
N LEU A 142 3.67 -6.55 -13.37
CA LEU A 142 5.13 -6.56 -13.25
C LEU A 142 5.83 -5.83 -14.40
N ALA A 143 5.27 -5.90 -15.62
CA ALA A 143 5.73 -5.11 -16.75
C ALA A 143 5.51 -3.59 -16.51
N LEU A 144 4.36 -3.19 -15.96
CA LEU A 144 4.13 -1.80 -15.54
C LEU A 144 5.13 -1.35 -14.47
N ALA A 145 5.40 -2.19 -13.46
CA ALA A 145 6.35 -1.89 -12.39
C ALA A 145 7.77 -1.62 -12.91
N THR A 146 8.15 -2.29 -13.99
CA THR A 146 9.48 -2.18 -14.62
C THR A 146 9.50 -1.27 -15.85
N GLN A 147 8.37 -0.65 -16.19
CA GLN A 147 8.18 0.17 -17.40
C GLN A 147 8.56 -0.58 -18.69
N GLN A 148 8.37 -1.90 -18.70
CA GLN A 148 8.64 -2.75 -19.85
C GLN A 148 7.39 -2.89 -20.73
N PRO A 149 7.54 -2.91 -22.06
CA PRO A 149 6.43 -3.21 -22.95
C PRO A 149 5.97 -4.66 -22.76
N VAL A 150 4.67 -4.88 -22.83
CA VAL A 150 4.07 -6.21 -22.86
C VAL A 150 3.89 -6.63 -24.31
N SER A 151 4.46 -7.77 -24.70
CA SER A 151 4.18 -8.41 -25.99
C SER A 151 3.13 -9.50 -25.81
N GLU A 152 2.05 -9.44 -26.57
CA GLU A 152 0.97 -10.43 -26.56
C GLU A 152 1.23 -11.53 -27.62
N PRO A 153 0.79 -12.78 -27.39
CA PRO A 153 0.06 -13.23 -26.21
C PRO A 153 0.98 -13.45 -25.00
N LEU A 154 0.54 -13.01 -23.82
CA LEU A 154 1.20 -13.37 -22.56
C LEU A 154 1.00 -14.84 -22.23
N SER A 155 2.06 -15.49 -21.74
CA SER A 155 1.94 -16.81 -21.10
C SER A 155 1.03 -16.70 -19.88
N ASP A 156 0.05 -17.59 -19.81
CA ASP A 156 -0.86 -17.73 -18.68
C ASP A 156 -0.31 -18.67 -17.60
N VAL A 157 0.91 -19.17 -17.72
CA VAL A 157 1.55 -20.07 -16.75
C VAL A 157 2.47 -19.29 -15.81
N PHE A 158 2.35 -19.54 -14.51
CA PHE A 158 3.29 -19.03 -13.52
C PHE A 158 4.54 -19.90 -13.53
N ASP A 159 5.49 -19.52 -14.37
CA ASP A 159 6.79 -20.19 -14.52
C ASP A 159 7.87 -19.64 -13.55
N ASN A 160 9.06 -20.24 -13.61
CA ASN A 160 10.19 -19.82 -12.77
C ASN A 160 10.67 -18.39 -13.11
N ALA A 161 10.56 -17.95 -14.36
CA ALA A 161 10.96 -16.60 -14.74
C ALA A 161 10.04 -15.55 -14.12
N LEU A 162 8.72 -15.82 -14.11
CA LEU A 162 7.74 -14.99 -13.42
C LEU A 162 7.97 -14.96 -11.92
N ARG A 163 8.33 -16.11 -11.32
CA ARG A 163 8.68 -16.18 -9.89
C ARG A 163 9.84 -15.24 -9.53
N GLU A 164 10.89 -15.19 -10.34
CA GLU A 164 12.02 -14.29 -10.08
C GLU A 164 11.62 -12.81 -10.25
N GLN A 165 10.71 -12.50 -11.19
CA GLN A 165 10.14 -11.15 -11.29
C GLN A 165 9.31 -10.78 -10.04
N VAL A 166 8.52 -11.72 -9.51
CA VAL A 166 7.76 -11.53 -8.26
C VAL A 166 8.72 -11.26 -7.11
N LYS A 167 9.78 -12.04 -6.95
CA LYS A 167 10.78 -11.82 -5.90
C LYS A 167 11.47 -10.46 -6.03
N ALA A 168 11.83 -10.06 -7.24
CA ALA A 168 12.41 -8.73 -7.48
C ALA A 168 11.44 -7.62 -7.08
N PHE A 169 10.15 -7.76 -7.41
CA PHE A 169 9.11 -6.83 -6.99
C PHE A 169 8.93 -6.80 -5.46
N GLN A 170 8.88 -7.96 -4.81
CA GLN A 170 8.77 -8.08 -3.36
C GLN A 170 9.94 -7.40 -2.65
N GLN A 171 11.17 -7.66 -3.10
CA GLN A 171 12.38 -7.05 -2.58
C GLN A 171 12.35 -5.52 -2.74
N ALA A 172 11.97 -5.01 -3.92
CA ALA A 172 11.89 -3.58 -4.19
C ALA A 172 10.83 -2.86 -3.35
N ASN A 173 9.85 -3.59 -2.83
CA ASN A 173 8.73 -3.03 -2.07
C ASN A 173 8.72 -3.44 -0.58
N ALA A 174 9.83 -3.98 -0.07
CA ALA A 174 9.96 -4.41 1.32
C ALA A 174 8.84 -5.37 1.77
N LEU A 175 8.50 -6.33 0.90
CA LEU A 175 7.66 -7.49 1.21
C LEU A 175 8.53 -8.71 1.54
N ASP A 176 7.91 -9.75 2.08
CA ASP A 176 8.53 -11.07 2.19
C ASP A 176 8.87 -11.61 0.78
N VAL A 177 10.13 -12.01 0.58
CA VAL A 177 10.68 -12.41 -0.73
C VAL A 177 10.53 -13.92 -0.94
N ASP A 178 9.30 -14.41 -0.89
CA ASP A 178 8.98 -15.84 -1.04
C ASP A 178 8.71 -16.27 -2.50
N GLY A 179 8.49 -15.30 -3.40
CA GLY A 179 8.09 -15.53 -4.78
C GLY A 179 6.63 -15.98 -4.94
N LEU A 180 5.81 -15.81 -3.89
CA LEU A 180 4.38 -16.07 -3.88
C LEU A 180 3.61 -14.75 -3.98
N VAL A 181 2.48 -14.76 -4.68
CA VAL A 181 1.65 -13.57 -4.82
C VAL A 181 0.44 -13.73 -3.94
N GLY A 182 0.60 -13.41 -2.65
CA GLY A 182 -0.48 -13.31 -1.67
C GLY A 182 -1.12 -11.91 -1.64
N ALA A 183 -1.97 -11.66 -0.64
CA ALA A 183 -2.77 -10.44 -0.55
C ALA A 183 -1.93 -9.15 -0.53
N HIS A 184 -0.82 -9.10 0.23
CA HIS A 184 0.06 -7.92 0.27
C HIS A 184 0.72 -7.65 -1.08
N THR A 185 1.28 -8.67 -1.73
CA THR A 185 1.88 -8.55 -3.06
C THR A 185 0.84 -8.09 -4.09
N MET A 186 -0.36 -8.69 -4.09
CA MET A 186 -1.45 -8.29 -5.01
C MET A 186 -1.91 -6.86 -4.77
N LEU A 187 -2.05 -6.44 -3.51
CA LEU A 187 -2.46 -5.09 -3.16
C LEU A 187 -1.47 -4.06 -3.72
N LEU A 188 -0.17 -4.29 -3.54
CA LEU A 188 0.86 -3.39 -4.07
C LEU A 188 0.87 -3.36 -5.60
N LEU A 189 0.75 -4.51 -6.25
CA LEU A 189 0.63 -4.57 -7.71
C LEU A 189 -0.61 -3.82 -8.20
N SER A 190 -1.73 -3.88 -7.47
CA SER A 190 -2.96 -3.16 -7.83
C SER A 190 -2.81 -1.64 -7.81
N ASN A 191 -1.82 -1.10 -7.08
CA ASN A 191 -1.54 0.33 -7.03
C ASN A 191 -0.87 0.87 -8.30
N LEU A 192 -0.35 -0.01 -9.18
CA LEU A 192 0.25 0.38 -10.45
C LEU A 192 -0.81 0.77 -11.49
N SER A 193 -2.04 0.28 -11.32
CA SER A 193 -3.19 0.59 -12.17
C SER A 193 -4.47 0.58 -11.32
N PRO A 194 -4.64 1.56 -10.41
CA PRO A 194 -5.76 1.58 -9.48
C PRO A 194 -7.06 1.87 -10.23
N ASN A 195 -8.15 1.26 -9.78
CA ASN A 195 -9.49 1.63 -10.23
C ASN A 195 -9.79 3.08 -9.77
N PRO A 196 -10.35 3.97 -10.60
CA PRO A 196 -10.68 5.34 -10.23
C PRO A 196 -11.46 5.50 -8.92
N ASP A 197 -12.34 4.54 -8.59
CA ASP A 197 -13.16 4.57 -7.37
C ASP A 197 -12.45 3.96 -6.14
N THR A 198 -11.15 3.73 -6.22
CA THR A 198 -10.37 3.22 -5.09
C THR A 198 -10.09 4.37 -4.11
N PRO A 199 -10.56 4.30 -2.85
CA PRO A 199 -10.21 5.33 -1.87
C PRO A 199 -8.74 5.18 -1.46
N LEU A 200 -8.02 6.31 -1.37
CA LEU A 200 -6.58 6.37 -1.13
C LEU A 200 -6.25 7.23 0.09
N LEU A 201 -5.16 6.90 0.79
CA LEU A 201 -4.63 7.73 1.90
C LEU A 201 -3.94 9.00 1.43
N ALA A 202 -3.32 8.93 0.25
CA ALA A 202 -2.70 10.05 -0.42
C ALA A 202 -3.14 10.04 -1.89
N PRO A 203 -3.70 11.14 -2.41
CA PRO A 203 -4.14 11.23 -3.81
C PRO A 203 -2.98 11.30 -4.81
N GLN A 204 -1.73 11.44 -4.35
CA GLN A 204 -0.54 11.37 -5.19
C GLN A 204 0.21 10.06 -4.93
N PRO A 205 0.71 9.37 -5.97
CA PRO A 205 1.60 8.25 -5.75
C PRO A 205 2.82 8.75 -4.98
N LEU A 206 3.11 8.14 -3.84
CA LEU A 206 4.44 8.21 -3.27
C LEU A 206 5.37 7.70 -4.38
N GLU A 207 6.21 8.57 -4.92
CA GLU A 207 7.21 8.21 -5.92
C GLU A 207 7.88 6.91 -5.46
N LEU A 208 7.58 5.81 -6.16
CA LEU A 208 8.37 4.60 -6.07
C LEU A 208 9.77 5.05 -6.47
N ALA A 209 10.68 5.11 -5.50
CA ALA A 209 12.03 5.57 -5.74
C ALA A 209 12.57 4.83 -6.97
N PRO A 210 13.03 5.54 -8.02
CA PRO A 210 13.62 4.85 -9.14
C PRO A 210 14.81 4.04 -8.60
N ALA A 211 14.90 2.77 -8.97
CA ALA A 211 16.10 1.97 -8.77
C ALA A 211 17.27 2.82 -9.25
N SER A 212 18.15 3.19 -8.30
CA SER A 212 19.27 4.07 -8.53
C SER A 212 20.05 3.60 -9.75
N ARG A 213 19.94 4.33 -10.86
CA ARG A 213 20.86 4.16 -11.98
C ARG A 213 22.21 4.66 -11.50
N ASP A 214 23.12 3.72 -11.27
CA ASP A 214 24.55 3.99 -11.15
C ASP A 214 24.98 4.93 -12.28
N ARG A 215 25.32 6.18 -11.93
CA ARG A 215 26.06 7.06 -12.83
C ARG A 215 27.53 6.69 -12.69
N SER A 216 27.96 5.70 -13.46
CA SER A 216 29.37 5.45 -13.71
C SER A 216 29.63 5.54 -15.21
N ALA A 217 29.84 6.76 -15.69
CA ALA A 217 30.51 7.10 -16.95
C ALA A 217 30.58 8.63 -17.11
N ASP A 218 31.50 9.28 -16.40
CA ASP A 218 32.10 10.51 -16.90
C ASP A 218 33.58 10.51 -16.55
N GLN A 219 34.36 9.82 -17.39
CA GLN A 219 35.80 9.95 -17.37
C GLN A 219 36.33 9.79 -18.79
N GLY A 220 36.79 10.90 -19.36
CA GLY A 220 37.76 10.87 -20.45
C GLY A 220 37.37 11.64 -21.70
N ASN A 221 37.40 12.98 -21.65
CA ASN A 221 37.97 13.74 -22.76
C ASN A 221 38.42 15.15 -22.37
N ARG A 222 39.70 15.31 -22.00
CA ARG A 222 40.39 16.61 -22.08
C ARG A 222 41.45 16.52 -23.17
N ARG A 223 41.18 17.18 -24.30
CA ARG A 223 42.20 17.58 -25.28
C ARG A 223 43.12 18.65 -24.66
N PRO A 224 44.43 18.65 -24.92
CA PRO A 224 45.29 19.78 -24.56
C PRO A 224 45.19 20.89 -25.63
N ALA A 225 45.24 22.14 -25.17
CA ALA A 225 45.44 23.34 -25.99
C ALA A 225 46.95 23.62 -26.17
N PRO A 226 47.38 24.33 -27.23
CA PRO A 226 48.80 24.57 -27.49
C PRO A 226 49.32 25.75 -26.67
N ALA A 227 50.61 25.70 -26.30
CA ALA A 227 51.32 26.83 -25.71
C ALA A 227 52.32 27.37 -26.73
N ASP A 228 52.04 28.58 -27.23
CA ASP A 228 53.02 29.45 -27.85
C ASP A 228 53.99 29.97 -26.79
N LYS A 229 55.30 29.84 -27.04
CA LYS A 229 56.32 30.75 -26.50
C LYS A 229 57.42 31.01 -27.52
N GLU A 230 57.39 32.25 -27.96
CA GLU A 230 58.41 33.04 -28.66
C GLU A 230 59.73 33.09 -27.87
N SER A 231 60.86 32.92 -28.58
CA SER A 231 62.21 33.32 -28.14
C SER A 231 63.15 33.37 -29.35
N ALA A 232 63.27 34.56 -29.95
CA ALA A 232 64.50 35.17 -30.46
C ALA A 232 64.18 36.55 -31.04
#